data_AF-A0A6V8SC02-F1
#
_entry.id   AF-A0A6V8SC02-F1
#
_cell.length_a   1.000
_cell.length_b   1.000
_cell.length_c   1.000
_cell.angle_alpha   90.00
_cell.angle_beta   90.00
_cell.angle_gamma   90.00
#
_symmetry.space_group_name_H-M   'P 1'
#
loop_
_entity.id
_entity.type
_entity.pdbx_description
1 polymer ?
#
loop_
_entity_poly.entity_id
_entity_poly.type
_entity_poly.pdbx_seq_one_letter_code
_entity_poly.pdbx_strand_id
1 'polypeptide(L)'
;MKQHLIGKQLKEIGYDDRIKLLSLVTGLTREYLADEYKRDDKHEDDLLLKYGYDVKVGELIEIIQDYTGQFPAPTLNNQQYEVVVSLKNNNGEVIEAKSGLQETYCDALYEIVKFLLNNNYIDLL
;
A
#
# COMPACT_ATOMS: atom_id res chain seq x y z
N MET A 1 -20.18 0.97 -10.53
CA MET A 1 -19.36 1.26 -9.34
C MET A 1 -18.07 0.46 -9.48
N LYS A 2 -16.93 1.12 -9.67
CA LYS A 2 -15.60 0.49 -9.71
C LYS A 2 -14.75 1.15 -8.62
N GLN A 3 -15.09 0.92 -7.37
CA GLN A 3 -14.06 0.71 -6.37
C GLN A 3 -13.77 -0.81 -6.39
N HIS A 4 -12.70 -1.27 -5.74
CA HIS A 4 -12.32 -2.68 -5.54
C HIS A 4 -11.21 -3.20 -6.47
N LEU A 5 -9.99 -2.68 -6.27
CA LEU A 5 -8.78 -3.34 -6.77
C LEU A 5 -7.83 -3.83 -5.64
N ILE A 6 -7.89 -3.22 -4.45
CA ILE A 6 -6.85 -3.44 -3.43
C ILE A 6 -6.88 -4.87 -2.85
N GLY A 7 -8.06 -5.48 -2.63
CA GLY A 7 -8.13 -6.86 -2.12
C GLY A 7 -7.39 -7.90 -2.99
N LYS A 8 -7.38 -7.74 -4.32
CA LYS A 8 -6.63 -8.61 -5.24
C LYS A 8 -5.14 -8.25 -5.28
N GLN A 9 -4.83 -6.96 -5.22
CA GLN A 9 -3.45 -6.46 -5.22
C GLN A 9 -2.70 -6.80 -3.94
N LEU A 10 -3.38 -6.85 -2.78
CA LEU A 10 -2.81 -7.27 -1.49
C LEU A 10 -2.21 -8.70 -1.52
N LYS A 11 -2.61 -9.54 -2.49
CA LYS A 11 -1.99 -10.85 -2.71
C LYS A 11 -0.63 -10.81 -3.37
N GLU A 12 -0.25 -9.67 -3.96
CA GLU A 12 1.02 -9.49 -4.66
C GLU A 12 2.20 -9.20 -3.72
N ILE A 13 1.91 -8.96 -2.43
CA ILE A 13 2.90 -8.78 -1.37
C ILE A 13 2.83 -9.94 -0.37
N GLY A 14 3.91 -10.14 0.38
CA GLY A 14 4.02 -11.18 1.39
C GLY A 14 2.98 -11.03 2.50
N TYR A 15 2.68 -12.14 3.18
CA TYR A 15 1.72 -12.16 4.29
C TYR A 15 2.03 -11.09 5.35
N ASP A 16 3.29 -10.99 5.77
CA ASP A 16 3.68 -10.01 6.80
C ASP A 16 3.43 -8.58 6.31
N ASP A 17 3.88 -8.22 5.10
CA ASP A 17 3.70 -6.87 4.55
C ASP A 17 2.23 -6.52 4.33
N ARG A 18 1.41 -7.51 4.01
CA ARG A 18 -0.04 -7.36 3.93
C ARG A 18 -0.64 -7.04 5.30
N ILE A 19 -0.25 -7.76 6.35
CA ILE A 19 -0.68 -7.47 7.72
C ILE A 19 -0.22 -6.07 8.14
N LYS A 20 1.01 -5.67 7.77
CA LYS A 20 1.51 -4.31 8.02
C LYS A 20 0.62 -3.26 7.34
N LEU A 21 0.33 -3.42 6.05
CA LEU A 21 -0.49 -2.48 5.29
C LEU A 21 -1.93 -2.40 5.83
N LEU A 22 -2.54 -3.54 6.12
CA LEU A 22 -3.89 -3.56 6.70
C LEU A 22 -3.92 -2.90 8.08
N SER A 23 -2.88 -3.07 8.90
CA SER A 23 -2.76 -2.41 10.21
C SER A 23 -2.68 -0.89 10.06
N LEU A 24 -1.90 -0.38 9.11
CA LEU A 24 -1.80 1.06 8.80
C LEU A 24 -3.15 1.65 8.41
N VAL A 25 -3.83 0.97 7.51
CA VAL A 25 -5.05 1.48 6.89
C VAL A 25 -6.26 1.38 7.83
N THR A 26 -6.37 0.28 8.57
CA THR A 26 -7.54 0.03 9.44
C THR A 26 -7.35 0.56 10.87
N GLY A 27 -6.12 0.86 11.27
CA GLY A 27 -5.74 1.16 12.66
C GLY A 27 -5.82 -0.04 13.60
N LEU A 28 -6.10 -1.25 13.09
CA LEU A 28 -6.14 -2.47 13.88
C LEU A 28 -4.73 -2.98 14.18
N THR A 29 -4.57 -3.70 15.29
CA THR A 29 -3.27 -4.28 15.65
C THR A 29 -2.92 -5.45 14.73
N ARG A 30 -1.62 -5.67 14.53
CA ARG A 30 -1.10 -6.77 13.70
C ARG A 30 -1.49 -8.12 14.28
N GLU A 31 -1.51 -8.26 15.60
CA GLU A 31 -1.90 -9.49 16.30
C GLU A 31 -3.36 -9.83 16.02
N TYR A 32 -4.25 -8.82 16.08
CA TYR A 32 -5.66 -9.00 15.78
C TYR A 32 -5.85 -9.45 14.32
N LEU A 33 -5.21 -8.75 13.38
CA LEU A 33 -5.29 -9.10 11.96
C LEU A 33 -4.72 -10.50 11.70
N ALA A 34 -3.58 -10.86 12.30
CA ALA A 34 -2.97 -12.17 12.14
C ALA A 34 -3.84 -13.29 12.73
N ASP A 35 -4.47 -13.06 13.88
CA ASP A 35 -5.40 -14.01 14.50
C ASP A 35 -6.67 -14.19 13.66
N GLU A 36 -7.21 -13.11 13.09
CA GLU A 36 -8.35 -13.17 12.17
C GLU A 36 -7.99 -13.99 10.91
N TYR A 37 -6.80 -13.76 10.32
CA TYR A 37 -6.28 -14.55 9.20
C TYR A 37 -6.20 -16.05 9.53
N LYS A 38 -5.69 -16.41 10.70
CA LYS A 38 -5.54 -17.82 11.12
C LYS A 38 -6.86 -18.51 11.47
N ARG A 39 -7.85 -17.74 11.96
CA ARG A 39 -9.17 -18.28 12.35
C ARG A 39 -10.07 -18.55 11.16
N ASP A 40 -9.96 -17.70 10.12
CA ASP A 40 -10.76 -17.77 8.90
C ASP A 40 -9.94 -18.20 7.66
N ASP A 41 -8.90 -19.03 7.87
CA ASP A 41 -7.94 -19.48 6.84
C ASP A 41 -8.58 -20.22 5.65
N LYS A 42 -9.88 -20.54 5.72
CA LYS A 42 -10.65 -21.07 4.59
C LYS A 42 -11.04 -19.98 3.58
N HIS A 43 -11.05 -18.70 3.96
CA HIS A 43 -11.56 -17.58 3.16
C HIS A 43 -10.64 -16.34 3.24
N GLU A 44 -9.34 -16.53 3.00
CA GLU A 44 -8.34 -15.43 2.84
C GLU A 44 -8.88 -14.27 1.98
N ASP A 45 -9.59 -14.62 0.91
CA ASP A 45 -10.22 -13.70 -0.04
C ASP A 45 -11.32 -12.86 0.62
N ASP A 46 -12.14 -13.44 1.49
CA ASP A 46 -13.22 -12.70 2.17
C ASP A 46 -12.66 -11.71 3.19
N LEU A 47 -11.55 -12.06 3.83
CA LEU A 47 -10.86 -11.20 4.78
C LEU A 47 -10.14 -10.05 4.07
N LEU A 48 -9.49 -10.35 2.95
CA LEU A 48 -8.95 -9.37 2.00
C LEU A 48 -10.03 -8.47 1.40
N LEU A 49 -11.21 -8.99 1.13
CA LEU A 49 -12.35 -8.21 0.66
C LEU A 49 -12.86 -7.31 1.80
N LYS A 50 -13.04 -7.85 3.01
CA LYS A 50 -13.53 -7.13 4.18
C LYS A 50 -12.66 -5.92 4.54
N TYR A 51 -11.34 -6.10 4.58
CA TYR A 51 -10.42 -5.03 5.00
C TYR A 51 -9.76 -4.29 3.83
N GLY A 52 -9.56 -4.96 2.69
CA GLY A 52 -8.98 -4.35 1.49
C GLY A 52 -9.95 -3.45 0.70
N TYR A 53 -11.26 -3.54 0.96
CA TYR A 53 -12.24 -2.59 0.40
C TYR A 53 -12.20 -1.23 1.09
N ASP A 54 -11.78 -1.20 2.35
CA ASP A 54 -11.79 0.04 3.14
C ASP A 54 -10.59 0.93 2.85
N VAL A 55 -9.58 0.43 2.11
CA VAL A 55 -8.41 1.22 1.77
C VAL A 55 -8.76 2.36 0.82
N LYS A 56 -8.69 3.59 1.33
CA LYS A 56 -8.94 4.83 0.63
C LYS A 56 -7.65 5.40 0.06
N VAL A 57 -7.81 6.16 -1.02
CA VAL A 57 -6.74 6.98 -1.62
C VAL A 57 -6.05 7.85 -0.57
N GLY A 58 -6.81 8.45 0.36
CA GLY A 58 -6.26 9.28 1.44
C GLY A 58 -5.30 8.53 2.36
N GLU A 59 -5.61 7.28 2.72
CA GLU A 59 -4.76 6.47 3.59
C GLU A 59 -3.45 6.08 2.89
N LEU A 60 -3.50 5.77 1.59
CA LEU A 60 -2.28 5.51 0.80
C LEU A 60 -1.41 6.77 0.70
N ILE A 61 -2.03 7.95 0.53
CA ILE A 61 -1.31 9.23 0.52
C ILE A 61 -0.63 9.48 1.87
N GLU A 62 -1.36 9.30 2.98
CA GLU A 62 -0.84 9.48 4.34
C GLU A 62 0.34 8.55 4.61
N ILE A 63 0.22 7.24 4.29
CA ILE A 63 1.32 6.29 4.40
C ILE A 63 2.55 6.78 3.61
N ILE A 64 2.38 7.18 2.35
CA ILE A 64 3.52 7.66 1.56
C ILE A 64 4.14 8.91 2.19
N GLN A 65 3.32 9.86 2.65
CA GLN A 65 3.81 11.09 3.27
C GLN A 65 4.55 10.84 4.58
N ASP A 66 4.03 9.96 5.44
CA ASP A 66 4.62 9.66 6.74
C ASP A 66 6.01 9.01 6.59
N TYR A 67 6.18 8.15 5.58
CA TYR A 67 7.42 7.39 5.38
C TYR A 67 8.40 8.02 4.39
N THR A 68 7.98 9.00 3.59
CA THR A 68 8.87 9.67 2.62
C THR A 68 9.01 11.17 2.84
N GLY A 69 8.10 11.78 3.59
CA GLY A 69 7.98 13.24 3.75
C GLY A 69 7.47 13.97 2.49
N GLN A 70 7.06 13.24 1.45
CA GLN A 70 6.63 13.79 0.16
C GLN A 70 5.17 13.52 -0.10
N PHE A 71 4.46 14.54 -0.60
CA PHE A 71 3.12 14.35 -1.14
C PHE A 71 3.21 13.69 -2.52
N PRO A 72 2.58 12.52 -2.75
CA PRO A 72 2.68 11.77 -3.99
C PRO A 72 1.85 12.40 -5.11
N ALA A 73 2.34 13.47 -5.73
CA ALA A 73 1.62 14.16 -6.80
C ALA A 73 1.51 13.28 -8.07
N PRO A 74 0.31 13.13 -8.66
CA PRO A 74 0.16 12.41 -9.91
C PRO A 74 0.64 13.22 -11.10
N THR A 75 1.31 12.54 -12.03
CA THR A 75 1.56 13.00 -13.40
C THR A 75 0.63 12.25 -14.35
N LEU A 76 0.03 12.96 -15.31
CA LEU A 76 -0.83 12.37 -16.33
C LEU A 76 -0.09 12.25 -17.66
N ASN A 77 0.01 11.03 -18.18
CA ASN A 77 0.61 10.74 -19.49
C ASN A 77 -0.31 9.77 -20.25
N ASN A 78 -0.78 10.14 -21.43
CA ASN A 78 -1.68 9.31 -22.26
C ASN A 78 -2.89 8.73 -21.49
N GLN A 79 -3.54 9.55 -20.66
CA GLN A 79 -4.68 9.15 -19.80
C GLN A 79 -4.34 8.13 -18.69
N GLN A 80 -3.06 7.87 -18.47
CA GLN A 80 -2.55 7.04 -17.37
C GLN A 80 -1.89 7.91 -16.31
N TYR A 81 -1.92 7.42 -15.07
CA TYR A 81 -1.35 8.07 -13.90
C TYR A 81 0.04 7.50 -13.61
N GLU A 82 0.99 8.37 -13.31
CA GLU A 82 2.30 8.01 -12.77
C GLU A 82 2.55 8.83 -11.51
N VAL A 83 3.12 8.19 -10.49
CA VAL A 83 3.58 8.82 -9.27
C VAL A 83 5.06 8.54 -9.13
N VAL A 84 5.82 9.59 -8.80
CA VAL A 84 7.24 9.49 -8.47
C VAL A 84 7.47 10.17 -7.12
N VAL A 85 8.14 9.47 -6.21
CA VAL A 85 8.45 9.97 -4.87
C VAL A 85 9.93 9.80 -4.60
N SER A 86 10.60 10.89 -4.22
CA SER A 86 11.98 10.84 -3.74
C SER A 86 12.03 10.56 -2.24
N LEU A 87 12.87 9.63 -1.82
CA LEU A 87 13.10 9.31 -0.41
C LEU A 87 14.58 9.04 -0.14
N LYS A 88 14.97 9.08 1.13
CA LYS A 88 16.33 8.67 1.54
C LYS A 88 16.31 7.18 1.88
N ASN A 89 17.26 6.43 1.33
CA ASN A 89 17.48 5.05 1.73
C ASN A 89 18.19 4.97 3.09
N ASN A 90 18.39 3.75 3.60
CA ASN A 90 19.04 3.50 4.89
C ASN A 90 20.52 3.97 4.96
N ASN A 91 21.14 4.22 3.81
CA ASN A 91 22.49 4.77 3.69
C ASN A 91 22.51 6.30 3.59
N GLY A 92 21.34 6.95 3.61
CA GLY A 92 21.17 8.40 3.48
C GLY A 92 21.20 8.92 2.04
N GLU A 93 21.24 8.03 1.04
CA GLU A 93 21.22 8.39 -0.37
C GLU A 93 19.79 8.66 -0.83
N VAL A 94 19.61 9.66 -1.71
CA VAL A 94 18.31 9.94 -2.30
C VAL A 94 18.04 8.98 -3.45
N ILE A 95 16.93 8.26 -3.35
CA ILE A 95 16.41 7.35 -4.38
C ILE A 95 15.00 7.78 -4.79
N GLU A 96 14.53 7.26 -5.93
CA GLU A 96 13.17 7.50 -6.43
C GLU A 96 12.37 6.20 -6.45
N ALA A 97 11.19 6.20 -5.82
CA ALA A 97 10.15 5.21 -6.02
C ALA A 97 9.24 5.65 -7.17
N LYS A 98 9.00 4.76 -8.14
CA LYS A 98 8.17 5.05 -9.33
C LYS A 98 7.07 4.01 -9.45
N SER A 99 5.84 4.46 -9.66
CA SER A 99 4.69 3.57 -9.82
C SER A 99 4.59 2.91 -11.20
N GLY A 100 5.31 3.48 -12.19
CA GLY A 100 5.00 3.26 -13.61
C GLY A 100 3.65 3.86 -14.02
N LEU A 101 3.26 3.66 -15.28
CA LEU A 101 1.98 4.12 -15.83
C LEU A 101 0.84 3.19 -15.42
N GLN A 102 -0.15 3.72 -14.70
CA GLN A 102 -1.29 2.99 -14.17
C GLN A 102 -2.62 3.57 -14.67
N GLU A 103 -3.65 2.72 -14.76
CA GLU A 103 -4.98 3.17 -15.20
C GLU A 103 -5.65 4.13 -14.22
N THR A 104 -5.40 3.95 -12.92
CA THR A 104 -5.95 4.82 -11.87
C THR A 104 -4.87 5.37 -10.97
N TYR A 105 -5.14 6.53 -10.37
CA TYR A 105 -4.25 7.12 -9.38
C TYR A 105 -4.10 6.24 -8.13
N CYS A 106 -5.16 5.50 -7.74
CA CYS A 106 -5.10 4.59 -6.61
C CYS A 106 -4.10 3.45 -6.86
N ASP A 107 -4.07 2.90 -8.08
CA ASP A 107 -3.10 1.87 -8.46
C ASP A 107 -1.68 2.42 -8.48
N ALA A 108 -1.49 3.66 -8.93
CA ALA A 108 -0.20 4.33 -8.90
C ALA A 108 0.31 4.50 -7.45
N LEU A 109 -0.54 4.92 -6.54
CA LEU A 109 -0.19 5.02 -5.11
C LEU A 109 0.11 3.66 -4.50
N TYR A 110 -0.66 2.62 -4.86
CA TYR A 110 -0.44 1.27 -4.37
C TYR A 110 0.95 0.74 -4.73
N GLU A 111 1.41 0.97 -5.97
CA GLU A 111 2.76 0.57 -6.39
C GLU A 111 3.87 1.28 -5.61
N ILE A 112 3.67 2.55 -5.22
CA ILE A 112 4.60 3.24 -4.31
C ILE A 112 4.60 2.59 -2.93
N VAL A 113 3.43 2.33 -2.34
CA VAL A 113 3.36 1.68 -1.02
C VAL A 113 3.97 0.28 -1.05
N LYS A 114 3.73 -0.49 -2.11
CA LYS A 114 4.34 -1.80 -2.36
C LYS A 114 5.85 -1.72 -2.45
N PHE A 115 6.39 -0.70 -3.14
CA PHE A 115 7.83 -0.45 -3.14
C PHE A 115 8.36 -0.18 -1.73
N LEU A 116 7.67 0.66 -0.94
CA LEU A 116 8.07 0.99 0.42
C LEU A 116 8.08 -0.23 1.34
N LEU A 117 7.06 -1.09 1.24
CA LEU A 117 6.96 -2.35 1.99
C LEU A 117 8.09 -3.32 1.62
N ASN A 118 8.26 -3.63 0.33
CA ASN A 118 9.22 -4.63 -0.16
C ASN A 118 10.69 -4.26 0.16
N ASN A 119 10.97 -2.97 0.35
CA ASN A 119 12.31 -2.48 0.69
C ASN A 119 12.46 -2.16 2.19
N ASN A 120 11.48 -2.51 3.02
CA ASN A 120 11.47 -2.26 4.47
C ASN A 120 11.67 -0.78 4.84
N TYR A 121 11.09 0.14 4.08
CA TYR A 121 11.06 1.57 4.45
C TYR A 121 9.92 1.90 5.41
N ILE A 122 8.94 1.01 5.52
CA ILE A 122 7.84 1.10 6.48
C ILE A 122 8.21 0.26 7.71
N ASP A 123 8.77 0.92 8.71
CA ASP A 123 8.88 0.36 10.06
C ASP A 123 7.66 0.82 10.88
N LEU A 124 6.96 -0.16 11.48
CA LEU A 124 6.06 0.11 12.59
C LEU A 124 6.65 -0.60 13.79
N LEU A 125 7.23 0.22 14.67
CA LEU A 125 7.52 -0.12 16.06
C LEU A 125 6.21 -0.38 16.81
#